data_AF-A0A820DAC0-F1
#
_entry.id   AF-A0A820DAC0-F1
#
_cell.length_a   1.000
_cell.length_b   1.000
_cell.length_c   1.000
_cell.angle_alpha   90.00
_cell.angle_beta   90.00
_cell.angle_gamma   90.00
#
_symmetry.space_group_name_H-M   'P 1'
#
loop_
_entity.id
_entity.type
_entity.pdbx_description
1 polymer ?
#
loop_
_entity_poly.entity_id
_entity_poly.type
_entity_poly.pdbx_seq_one_letter_code
_entity_poly.pdbx_strand_id
1 'polypeptide(L)'
;FKTSINQADVIRSKLELKEEELLDIKKLLKIKQDELSELNIRLSLNEKKIESLQKEFEDKDNKHKQTLEEVKIDGQKKIKQCEEAIAVLQNDNEQLEQEKTALKERLKQLTKNQLVDGLMQKKIGGTLKTPGITTSITDGQVSPQRQLSSPSVSDGGFVSTTSEQEVSALRNTVRLLKDEIWHLKMNRASVEFSKLETPTPATKISEIADIYKSSTLLLNDLFSSIANYKITGENVAVKQEIIRSKMKLVDQTANSLNNRLYQCQSNIIPGSTIETMMKTYCNPQFSKTVACDRQLAAEIQLPGGVSGDGNGGELNITQEQYRTIMREAIGCV
;
A
#
# COMPACT_ATOMS: atom_id res chain seq x y z
N PHE A 1 -58.09 -64.57 -24.34
CA PHE A 1 -57.94 -64.52 -22.87
C PHE A 1 -56.46 -64.50 -22.45
N LYS A 2 -55.66 -65.55 -22.74
CA LYS A 2 -54.22 -65.61 -22.40
C LYS A 2 -53.38 -64.42 -22.89
N THR A 3 -53.61 -63.95 -24.12
CA THR A 3 -52.92 -62.79 -24.70
C THR A 3 -53.22 -61.47 -23.98
N SER A 4 -54.46 -61.31 -23.48
CA SER A 4 -54.88 -60.11 -22.74
C SER A 4 -54.29 -60.08 -21.33
N ILE A 5 -54.13 -61.25 -20.70
CA ILE A 5 -53.46 -61.37 -19.38
C ILE A 5 -51.98 -60.97 -19.50
N ASN A 6 -51.26 -61.49 -20.50
CA ASN A 6 -49.86 -61.13 -20.72
C ASN A 6 -49.66 -59.64 -21.01
N GLN A 7 -50.61 -59.01 -21.73
CA GLN A 7 -50.57 -57.56 -21.97
C GLN A 7 -50.78 -56.75 -20.68
N ALA A 8 -51.67 -57.19 -19.80
CA ALA A 8 -51.91 -56.54 -18.52
C ALA A 8 -50.67 -56.59 -17.60
N ASP A 9 -49.96 -57.72 -17.58
CA ASP A 9 -48.74 -57.86 -16.77
C ASP A 9 -47.58 -56.99 -17.28
N VAL A 10 -47.44 -56.84 -18.60
CA VAL A 10 -46.45 -55.93 -19.20
C VAL A 10 -46.75 -54.46 -18.85
N ILE A 11 -48.03 -54.07 -18.87
CA ILE A 11 -48.43 -52.71 -18.50
C ILE A 11 -48.17 -52.47 -17.01
N ARG A 12 -48.46 -53.45 -16.15
CA ARG A 12 -48.18 -53.39 -14.71
C ARG A 12 -46.70 -53.18 -14.41
N SER A 13 -45.83 -53.97 -15.03
CA SER A 13 -44.38 -53.84 -14.85
C SER A 13 -43.85 -52.47 -15.33
N LYS A 14 -44.39 -51.93 -16.43
CA LYS A 14 -44.05 -50.55 -16.86
C LYS A 14 -44.55 -49.49 -15.88
N LEU A 15 -45.71 -49.70 -15.28
CA LEU A 15 -46.25 -48.79 -14.27
C LEU A 15 -45.36 -48.79 -13.02
N GLU A 16 -44.98 -49.96 -12.52
CA GLU A 16 -44.08 -50.11 -11.37
C GLU A 16 -42.73 -49.40 -11.59
N LEU A 17 -42.13 -49.57 -12.77
CA LEU A 17 -40.90 -48.85 -13.14
C LEU A 17 -41.09 -47.33 -13.16
N LYS A 18 -42.24 -46.86 -13.66
CA LYS A 18 -42.55 -45.41 -13.68
C LYS A 18 -42.82 -44.85 -12.28
N GLU A 19 -43.40 -45.64 -11.39
CA GLU A 19 -43.58 -45.27 -9.98
C GLU A 19 -42.24 -45.18 -9.25
N GLU A 20 -41.30 -46.09 -9.52
CA GLU A 20 -39.94 -46.05 -8.99
C GLU A 20 -39.16 -44.82 -9.50
N GLU A 21 -39.19 -44.58 -10.82
CA GLU A 21 -38.60 -43.37 -11.42
C GLU A 21 -39.19 -42.08 -10.79
N LEU A 22 -40.51 -42.05 -10.54
CA LEU A 22 -41.18 -40.90 -9.93
C LEU A 22 -40.70 -40.69 -8.49
N LEU A 23 -40.55 -41.76 -7.70
CA LEU A 23 -40.02 -41.68 -6.34
C LEU A 23 -38.59 -41.14 -6.32
N ASP A 24 -37.74 -41.57 -7.25
CA ASP A 24 -36.35 -41.12 -7.31
C ASP A 24 -36.23 -39.66 -7.78
N ILE A 25 -37.04 -39.25 -8.78
CA ILE A 25 -37.14 -37.84 -9.18
C ILE A 25 -37.60 -36.99 -7.98
N LYS A 26 -38.56 -37.47 -7.19
CA LYS A 26 -39.05 -36.76 -6.00
C LYS A 26 -37.96 -36.62 -4.92
N LYS A 27 -37.14 -37.65 -4.70
CA LYS A 27 -35.98 -37.57 -3.80
C LYS A 27 -34.95 -36.56 -4.30
N LEU A 28 -34.61 -36.60 -5.60
CA LEU A 28 -33.65 -35.68 -6.20
C LEU A 28 -34.14 -34.23 -6.12
N LEU A 29 -35.44 -34.01 -6.37
CA LEU A 29 -36.06 -32.69 -6.23
C LEU A 29 -35.94 -32.18 -4.79
N LYS A 30 -36.16 -33.04 -3.79
CA LYS A 30 -36.01 -32.68 -2.38
C LYS A 30 -34.58 -32.27 -2.04
N ILE A 31 -33.58 -33.02 -2.51
CA ILE A 31 -32.16 -32.67 -2.35
C ILE A 31 -31.86 -31.32 -2.99
N LYS A 32 -32.33 -31.07 -4.22
CA LYS A 32 -32.13 -29.79 -4.91
C LYS A 32 -32.84 -28.63 -4.21
N GLN A 33 -34.01 -28.86 -3.61
CA GLN A 33 -34.69 -27.86 -2.79
C GLN A 33 -33.85 -27.49 -1.56
N ASP A 34 -33.25 -28.48 -0.90
CA ASP A 34 -32.46 -28.28 0.31
C ASP A 34 -31.11 -27.60 -0.05
N GLU A 35 -30.43 -28.00 -1.13
CA GLU A 35 -29.24 -27.31 -1.68
C GLU A 35 -29.53 -25.84 -2.02
N LEU A 36 -30.67 -25.56 -2.68
CA LEU A 36 -31.09 -24.19 -2.99
C LEU A 36 -31.32 -23.38 -1.70
N SER A 37 -31.91 -24.00 -0.67
CA SER A 37 -32.13 -23.32 0.61
C SER A 37 -30.82 -22.96 1.31
N GLU A 38 -29.82 -23.84 1.27
CA GLU A 38 -28.49 -23.60 1.83
C GLU A 38 -27.77 -22.48 1.08
N LEU A 39 -27.79 -22.51 -0.26
CA LEU A 39 -27.20 -21.46 -1.09
C LEU A 39 -27.85 -20.10 -0.81
N ASN A 40 -29.17 -20.06 -0.57
CA ASN A 40 -29.87 -18.82 -0.27
C ASN A 40 -29.48 -18.25 1.11
N ILE A 41 -29.25 -19.11 2.11
CA ILE A 41 -28.70 -18.70 3.41
C ILE A 41 -27.27 -18.14 3.23
N ARG A 42 -26.43 -18.84 2.47
CA ARG A 42 -25.06 -18.40 2.19
C ARG A 42 -25.02 -17.05 1.46
N LEU A 43 -25.95 -16.84 0.53
CA LEU A 43 -26.13 -15.58 -0.18
C LEU A 43 -26.52 -14.46 0.80
N SER A 44 -27.55 -14.67 1.63
CA SER A 44 -27.98 -13.68 2.63
C SER A 44 -26.88 -13.31 3.63
N LEU A 45 -26.05 -14.28 4.05
CA LEU A 45 -24.90 -14.02 4.92
C LEU A 45 -23.83 -13.16 4.21
N ASN A 46 -23.58 -13.41 2.93
CA ASN A 46 -22.62 -12.63 2.16
C ASN A 46 -23.14 -11.22 1.88
N GLU A 47 -24.43 -11.03 1.60
CA GLU A 47 -25.05 -9.71 1.48
C GLU A 47 -24.88 -8.90 2.76
N LYS A 48 -25.18 -9.49 3.93
CA LYS A 48 -24.97 -8.83 5.23
C LYS A 48 -23.51 -8.48 5.50
N LYS A 49 -22.56 -9.34 5.07
CA LYS A 49 -21.12 -9.01 5.16
C LYS A 49 -20.77 -7.81 4.29
N ILE A 50 -21.31 -7.74 3.08
CA ILE A 50 -21.10 -6.60 2.18
C ILE A 50 -21.67 -5.33 2.80
N GLU A 51 -22.89 -5.36 3.34
CA GLU A 51 -23.50 -4.22 4.03
C GLU A 51 -22.67 -3.77 5.24
N SER A 52 -22.18 -4.72 6.05
CA SER A 52 -21.32 -4.42 7.20
C SER A 52 -19.99 -3.79 6.77
N LEU A 53 -19.36 -4.31 5.72
CA LEU A 53 -18.10 -3.76 5.19
C LEU A 53 -18.33 -2.37 4.59
N GLN A 54 -19.42 -2.16 3.84
CA GLN A 54 -19.79 -0.86 3.31
C GLN A 54 -19.92 0.18 4.42
N LYS A 55 -20.64 -0.15 5.49
CA LYS A 55 -20.76 0.73 6.66
C LYS A 55 -19.41 1.02 7.32
N GLU A 56 -18.54 0.02 7.48
CA GLU A 56 -17.21 0.22 8.04
C GLU A 56 -16.34 1.14 7.15
N PHE A 57 -16.46 0.99 5.82
CA PHE A 57 -15.79 1.88 4.87
C PHE A 57 -16.32 3.31 4.94
N GLU A 58 -17.64 3.49 5.04
CA GLU A 58 -18.27 4.80 5.23
C GLU A 58 -17.82 5.47 6.53
N ASP A 59 -17.77 4.74 7.64
CA ASP A 59 -17.30 5.24 8.93
C ASP A 59 -15.82 5.66 8.86
N LYS A 60 -14.97 4.86 8.20
CA LYS A 60 -13.57 5.21 7.94
C LYS A 60 -13.45 6.43 7.05
N ASP A 61 -14.23 6.53 5.99
CA ASP A 61 -14.22 7.69 5.07
C ASP A 61 -14.61 8.98 5.81
N ASN A 62 -15.65 8.93 6.64
CA ASN A 62 -16.06 10.04 7.50
C ASN A 62 -14.94 10.47 8.46
N LYS A 63 -14.24 9.51 9.08
CA LYS A 63 -13.10 9.80 9.96
C LYS A 63 -11.92 10.44 9.21
N HIS A 64 -11.63 9.98 8.00
CA HIS A 64 -10.59 10.57 7.16
C HIS A 64 -10.95 12.01 6.76
N LYS A 65 -12.20 12.25 6.35
CA LYS A 65 -12.70 13.60 6.02
C LYS A 65 -12.60 14.54 7.21
N GLN A 66 -12.96 14.09 8.41
CA GLN A 66 -12.83 14.88 9.64
C GLN A 66 -11.35 15.23 9.91
N THR A 67 -10.46 14.23 9.85
CA THR A 67 -9.02 14.43 10.09
C THR A 67 -8.43 15.41 9.06
N LEU A 68 -8.86 15.32 7.81
CA LEU A 68 -8.43 16.22 6.74
C LEU A 68 -8.85 17.67 7.03
N GLU A 69 -10.10 17.89 7.46
CA GLU A 69 -10.56 19.25 7.80
C GLU A 69 -9.84 19.78 9.05
N GLU A 70 -9.59 18.95 10.06
CA GLU A 70 -8.81 19.32 11.24
C GLU A 70 -7.39 19.77 10.88
N VAL A 71 -6.69 19.01 10.03
CA VAL A 71 -5.33 19.35 9.55
C VAL A 71 -5.33 20.66 8.76
N LYS A 72 -6.35 20.87 7.93
CA LYS A 72 -6.50 22.10 7.14
C LYS A 72 -6.74 23.32 8.03
N ILE A 73 -7.58 23.20 9.06
CA ILE A 73 -7.82 24.26 10.04
C ILE A 73 -6.53 24.55 10.83
N ASP A 74 -5.80 23.54 11.29
CA ASP A 74 -4.53 23.72 11.99
C ASP A 74 -3.48 24.41 11.11
N GLY A 75 -3.40 24.03 9.83
CA GLY A 75 -2.55 24.69 8.85
C GLY A 75 -2.88 26.17 8.68
N GLN A 76 -4.16 26.51 8.52
CA GLN A 76 -4.60 27.91 8.43
C GLN A 76 -4.30 28.71 9.71
N LYS A 77 -4.46 28.09 10.88
CA LYS A 77 -4.12 28.72 12.16
C LYS A 77 -2.63 29.04 12.25
N LYS A 78 -1.77 28.10 11.82
CA LYS A 78 -0.31 28.32 11.77
C LYS A 78 0.08 29.43 10.80
N ILE A 79 -0.57 29.51 9.63
CA ILE A 79 -0.35 30.61 8.69
C ILE A 79 -0.67 31.95 9.36
N LYS A 80 -1.83 32.08 10.00
CA LYS A 80 -2.21 33.31 10.73
C LYS A 80 -1.22 33.66 11.84
N GLN A 81 -0.76 32.68 12.62
CA GLN A 81 0.25 32.91 13.66
C GLN A 81 1.57 33.40 13.08
N CYS A 82 1.99 32.88 11.93
CA CYS A 82 3.18 33.37 11.24
C CYS A 82 2.98 34.80 10.70
N GLU A 83 1.81 35.12 10.15
CA GLU A 83 1.48 36.47 9.69
C GLU A 83 1.49 37.48 10.86
N GLU A 84 0.91 37.12 12.00
CA GLU A 84 0.95 37.92 13.23
C GLU A 84 2.39 38.12 13.72
N ALA A 85 3.20 37.06 13.73
CA ALA A 85 4.61 37.15 14.11
C ALA A 85 5.42 38.04 13.16
N ILE A 86 5.15 37.98 11.85
CA ILE A 86 5.76 38.88 10.85
C ILE A 86 5.36 40.32 11.13
N ALA A 87 4.09 40.60 11.43
CA ALA A 87 3.61 41.94 11.74
C ALA A 87 4.28 42.53 12.99
N VAL A 88 4.47 41.72 14.05
CA VAL A 88 5.22 42.14 15.24
C VAL A 88 6.66 42.50 14.90
N LEU A 89 7.36 41.64 14.14
CA LEU A 89 8.75 41.91 13.74
C LEU A 89 8.89 43.14 12.85
N GLN A 90 7.90 43.41 11.99
CA GLN A 90 7.88 44.62 11.18
C GLN A 90 7.74 45.88 12.05
N ASN A 91 6.83 45.86 13.03
CA ASN A 91 6.69 46.96 13.98
C ASN A 91 7.96 47.20 14.80
N ASP A 92 8.62 46.14 15.28
CA ASP A 92 9.89 46.26 16.00
C ASP A 92 10.99 46.84 15.11
N ASN A 93 11.05 46.46 13.83
CA ASN A 93 12.02 47.01 12.88
C ASN A 93 11.76 48.51 12.61
N GLU A 94 10.50 48.90 12.46
CA GLU A 94 10.12 50.31 12.33
C GLU A 94 10.49 51.12 13.58
N GLN A 95 10.23 50.59 14.78
CA GLN A 95 10.64 51.22 16.03
C GLN A 95 12.17 51.37 16.12
N LEU A 96 12.92 50.32 15.78
CA LEU A 96 14.39 50.36 15.79
C LEU A 96 14.95 51.38 14.78
N GLU A 97 14.36 51.51 13.59
CA GLU A 97 14.75 52.54 12.63
C GLU A 97 14.40 53.96 13.13
N GLN A 98 13.29 54.14 13.83
CA GLN A 98 12.97 55.41 14.50
C GLN A 98 13.99 55.74 15.60
N GLU A 99 14.34 54.78 16.45
CA GLU A 99 15.35 54.97 17.50
C GLU A 99 16.72 55.29 16.90
N LYS A 100 17.12 54.57 15.86
CA LYS A 100 18.38 54.80 15.12
C LYS A 100 18.42 56.19 14.48
N THR A 101 17.33 56.64 13.87
CA THR A 101 17.25 57.99 13.28
C THR A 101 17.27 59.07 14.36
N ALA A 102 16.54 58.89 15.47
CA ALA A 102 16.56 59.79 16.62
C ALA A 102 17.96 59.89 17.26
N LEU A 103 18.66 58.77 17.43
CA LEU A 103 20.04 58.76 17.94
C LEU A 103 21.02 59.45 16.98
N LYS A 104 20.88 59.21 15.67
CA LYS A 104 21.66 59.92 14.65
C LYS A 104 21.43 61.43 14.71
N GLU A 105 20.20 61.88 14.91
CA GLU A 105 19.88 63.29 15.07
C GLU A 105 20.46 63.87 16.37
N ARG A 106 20.31 63.17 17.50
CA ARG A 106 20.90 63.57 18.78
C ARG A 106 22.42 63.69 18.70
N LEU A 107 23.09 62.77 17.99
CA LEU A 107 24.52 62.85 17.72
C LEU A 107 24.87 64.09 16.90
N LYS A 108 24.13 64.36 15.81
CA LYS A 108 24.32 65.59 15.00
C LYS A 108 24.16 66.86 15.84
N GLN A 109 23.18 66.90 16.74
CA GLN A 109 22.96 68.02 17.65
C GLN A 109 24.12 68.19 18.64
N LEU A 110 24.62 67.10 19.24
CA LEU A 110 25.79 67.13 20.12
C LEU A 110 27.04 67.62 19.39
N THR A 111 27.32 67.14 18.18
CA THR A 111 28.45 67.60 17.36
C THR A 111 28.33 69.09 17.02
N LYS A 112 27.12 69.57 16.68
CA LYS A 112 26.87 71.00 16.43
C LYS A 112 27.11 71.85 17.69
N ASN A 113 26.63 71.41 18.85
CA ASN A 113 26.81 72.11 20.11
C ASN A 113 28.29 72.13 20.54
N GLN A 114 29.01 71.01 20.44
CA GLN A 114 30.46 70.98 20.69
C GLN A 114 31.26 71.89 19.76
N LEU A 115 30.87 72.03 18.49
CA LEU A 115 31.53 72.96 17.57
C LEU A 115 31.28 74.43 17.97
N VAL A 116 30.07 74.76 18.41
CA VAL A 116 29.71 76.10 18.90
C VAL A 116 30.43 76.42 20.22
N ASP A 117 30.51 75.46 21.14
CA ASP A 117 31.26 75.59 22.39
C ASP A 117 32.77 75.71 22.14
N GLY A 118 33.31 74.97 21.18
CA GLY A 118 34.71 75.10 20.74
C GLY A 118 35.02 76.46 20.08
N LEU A 119 34.05 77.08 19.40
CA LEU A 119 34.16 78.44 18.88
C LEU A 119 34.02 79.50 19.99
N MET A 120 33.22 79.25 21.03
CA MET A 120 33.08 80.13 22.20
C MET A 120 34.30 80.06 23.12
N GLN A 121 34.93 78.90 23.31
CA GLN A 121 36.23 78.78 23.99
C GLN A 121 37.37 79.47 23.22
N LYS A 122 37.27 79.57 21.89
CA LYS A 122 38.26 80.30 21.06
C LYS A 122 38.20 81.83 21.25
N LYS A 123 37.19 82.38 21.93
CA LYS A 123 37.11 83.81 22.26
C LYS A 123 37.75 84.19 23.61
N ILE A 124 38.26 83.22 24.37
CA ILE A 124 39.05 83.48 25.59
C ILE A 124 40.28 82.55 25.60
N GLY A 125 41.33 82.96 24.87
CA GLY A 125 42.72 82.56 25.15
C GLY A 125 43.25 81.26 24.54
N GLY A 126 44.26 81.39 23.67
CA GLY A 126 45.43 80.49 23.68
C GLY A 126 45.44 79.27 22.76
N THR A 127 46.04 79.46 21.57
CA THR A 127 46.96 78.55 20.85
C THR A 127 46.64 77.05 20.65
N LEU A 128 46.42 76.73 19.36
CA LEU A 128 46.90 75.57 18.57
C LEU A 128 46.80 74.14 19.16
N LYS A 129 45.98 73.31 18.51
CA LYS A 129 46.43 72.14 17.71
C LYS A 129 45.30 71.62 16.81
N THR A 130 45.71 71.16 15.63
CA THR A 130 44.94 70.77 14.44
C THR A 130 44.15 69.45 14.60
N PRO A 131 42.99 69.29 13.92
CA PRO A 131 42.19 68.06 13.97
C PRO A 131 42.52 67.11 12.81
N GLY A 132 42.67 65.81 13.11
CA GLY A 132 42.63 64.72 12.14
C GLY A 132 41.44 63.83 12.44
N ILE A 133 40.30 64.10 11.80
CA ILE A 133 39.12 63.22 11.79
C ILE A 133 38.88 62.84 10.34
N THR A 134 39.27 61.64 9.95
CA THR A 134 38.85 61.00 8.70
C THR A 134 37.61 60.16 8.98
N THR A 135 36.47 60.67 8.54
CA THR A 135 35.27 59.88 8.22
C THR A 135 35.55 59.00 7.00
N SER A 136 35.38 57.69 7.13
CA SER A 136 35.18 56.78 6.00
C SER A 136 33.86 56.04 6.19
N ILE A 137 32.89 56.45 5.37
CA ILE A 137 31.64 55.78 5.10
C ILE A 137 31.94 54.77 4.00
N THR A 138 31.63 53.48 4.16
CA THR A 138 31.45 52.55 3.03
C THR A 138 30.44 51.47 3.39
N ASP A 139 29.26 51.61 2.79
CA ASP A 139 28.35 50.50 2.49
C ASP A 139 28.97 49.58 1.43
N GLY A 140 28.62 48.29 1.48
CA GLY A 140 28.37 47.49 0.27
C GLY A 140 29.53 46.80 -0.46
N GLN A 141 29.72 45.52 -0.13
CA GLN A 141 29.72 44.37 -1.06
C GLN A 141 30.99 43.97 -1.87
N VAL A 142 31.21 42.64 -1.86
CA VAL A 142 31.87 41.75 -2.86
C VAL A 142 33.35 41.34 -2.65
N SER A 143 33.55 40.05 -2.31
CA SER A 143 34.80 39.23 -2.37
C SER A 143 35.28 39.03 -3.83
N PRO A 144 36.54 38.61 -4.18
CA PRO A 144 37.15 37.33 -3.74
C PRO A 144 38.71 37.26 -3.63
N GLN A 145 39.19 36.43 -2.69
CA GLN A 145 40.27 35.43 -2.83
C GLN A 145 41.62 35.79 -3.51
N ARG A 146 42.74 35.83 -2.73
CA ARG A 146 43.93 34.94 -2.83
C ARG A 146 45.14 35.43 -1.99
N GLN A 147 45.62 34.51 -1.14
CA GLN A 147 47.01 34.13 -0.78
C GLN A 147 48.14 35.19 -0.73
N LEU A 148 48.91 35.23 0.38
CA LEU A 148 50.27 34.64 0.54
C LEU A 148 51.01 35.12 1.82
N SER A 149 51.52 34.14 2.58
CA SER A 149 52.86 34.06 3.25
C SER A 149 53.25 34.87 4.52
N SER A 150 53.17 34.17 5.68
CA SER A 150 54.23 33.89 6.69
C SER A 150 54.87 35.02 7.56
N PRO A 151 55.64 34.72 8.63
CA PRO A 151 55.14 34.36 9.96
C PRO A 151 55.80 35.18 11.10
N SER A 152 55.10 35.44 12.20
CA SER A 152 55.72 35.90 13.45
C SER A 152 55.10 35.19 14.65
N VAL A 153 55.91 34.31 15.22
CA VAL A 153 55.71 33.67 16.51
C VAL A 153 55.79 34.70 17.63
N SER A 154 54.78 34.73 18.50
CA SER A 154 54.98 34.96 19.93
C SER A 154 53.71 34.62 20.71
N ASP A 155 53.87 33.58 21.52
CA ASP A 155 53.45 33.50 22.92
C ASP A 155 51.96 33.33 23.28
N GLY A 156 51.68 32.22 23.96
CA GLY A 156 50.51 32.03 24.84
C GLY A 156 49.19 31.62 24.19
N GLY A 157 48.88 30.30 24.16
CA GLY A 157 47.51 29.86 23.88
C GLY A 157 47.32 28.39 23.50
N PHE A 158 47.81 27.43 24.28
CA PHE A 158 47.63 25.99 24.04
C PHE A 158 46.22 25.44 24.42
N VAL A 159 45.11 26.14 24.14
CA VAL A 159 43.78 25.65 24.61
C VAL A 159 42.66 25.60 23.55
N SER A 160 42.85 26.07 22.31
CA SER A 160 41.69 26.17 21.40
C SER A 160 41.59 25.13 20.27
N THR A 161 42.62 24.34 19.98
CA THR A 161 42.60 23.42 18.81
C THR A 161 42.03 22.04 19.12
N THR A 162 42.21 21.53 20.34
CA THR A 162 41.62 20.25 20.78
C THR A 162 40.10 20.36 20.93
N SER A 163 39.62 21.46 21.51
CA SER A 163 38.18 21.72 21.67
C SER A 163 37.45 21.82 20.34
N GLU A 164 37.99 22.53 19.34
CA GLU A 164 37.36 22.63 18.02
C GLU A 164 37.34 21.30 17.26
N GLN A 165 38.42 20.52 17.37
CA GLN A 165 38.51 19.20 16.75
C GLN A 165 37.56 18.19 17.43
N GLU A 166 37.43 18.23 18.76
CA GLU A 166 36.46 17.45 19.52
C GLU A 166 35.02 17.86 19.22
N VAL A 167 34.73 19.15 19.14
CA VAL A 167 33.40 19.66 18.76
C VAL A 167 33.05 19.26 17.33
N SER A 168 34.01 19.26 16.41
CA SER A 168 33.82 18.79 15.02
C SER A 168 33.57 17.28 14.96
N ALA A 169 34.33 16.48 15.71
CA ALA A 169 34.13 15.04 15.83
C ALA A 169 32.74 14.73 16.43
N LEU A 170 32.35 15.42 17.51
CA LEU A 170 31.03 15.28 18.14
C LEU A 170 29.91 15.64 17.16
N ARG A 171 30.03 16.74 16.40
CA ARG A 171 29.05 17.11 15.36
C ARG A 171 28.91 16.02 14.29
N ASN A 172 30.00 15.37 13.89
CA ASN A 172 29.96 14.26 12.92
C ASN A 172 29.32 13.00 13.52
N THR A 173 29.63 12.65 14.77
CA THR A 173 29.00 11.49 15.43
C THR A 173 27.49 11.69 15.62
N VAL A 174 27.05 12.90 15.99
CA VAL A 174 25.62 13.23 16.09
C VAL A 174 24.93 13.13 14.73
N ARG A 175 25.61 13.51 13.64
CA ARG A 175 25.07 13.34 12.27
C ARG A 175 24.87 11.87 11.93
N LEU A 176 25.90 11.04 12.14
CA LEU A 176 25.82 9.60 11.86
C LEU A 176 24.74 8.91 12.71
N LEU A 177 24.66 9.22 14.01
CA LEU A 177 23.61 8.67 14.88
C LEU A 177 22.21 9.12 14.46
N LYS A 178 22.06 10.35 13.96
CA LYS A 178 20.78 10.84 13.44
C LYS A 178 20.37 10.09 12.17
N ASP A 179 21.31 9.81 11.28
CA ASP A 179 21.09 9.04 10.06
C ASP A 179 20.74 7.58 10.40
N GLU A 180 21.46 6.97 11.35
CA GLU A 180 21.18 5.64 11.88
C GLU A 180 19.76 5.55 12.49
N ILE A 181 19.38 6.54 13.32
CA ILE A 181 18.03 6.63 13.88
C ILE A 181 16.98 6.76 12.77
N TRP A 182 17.27 7.53 11.72
CA TRP A 182 16.37 7.67 10.59
C TRP A 182 16.20 6.34 9.84
N HIS A 183 17.30 5.63 9.58
CA HIS A 183 17.28 4.30 8.97
C HIS A 183 16.54 3.28 9.84
N LEU A 184 16.77 3.24 11.16
CA LEU A 184 16.09 2.34 12.08
C LEU A 184 14.59 2.64 12.18
N LYS A 185 14.20 3.93 12.20
CA LYS A 185 12.79 4.33 12.14
C LYS A 185 12.16 3.93 10.82
N MET A 186 12.86 4.11 9.71
CA MET A 186 12.35 3.75 8.39
C MET A 186 12.26 2.23 8.20
N ASN A 187 13.21 1.47 8.72
CA ASN A 187 13.16 0.00 8.73
C ASN A 187 12.01 -0.51 9.60
N ARG A 188 11.80 0.08 10.79
CA ARG A 188 10.65 -0.24 11.63
C ARG A 188 9.33 0.08 10.93
N ALA A 189 9.21 1.27 10.34
CA ALA A 189 8.05 1.65 9.56
C ALA A 189 7.84 0.69 8.38
N SER A 190 8.90 0.31 7.66
CA SER A 190 8.86 -0.66 6.57
C SER A 190 8.38 -2.04 7.02
N VAL A 191 8.82 -2.53 8.18
CA VAL A 191 8.34 -3.77 8.79
C VAL A 191 6.87 -3.65 9.21
N GLU A 192 6.44 -2.50 9.74
CA GLU A 192 5.04 -2.26 10.10
C GLU A 192 4.14 -2.11 8.85
N PHE A 193 4.62 -1.49 7.78
CA PHE A 193 3.94 -1.40 6.48
C PHE A 193 3.89 -2.74 5.75
N SER A 194 4.94 -3.57 5.87
CA SER A 194 4.95 -4.93 5.29
C SER A 194 3.94 -5.87 5.96
N LYS A 195 3.42 -5.51 7.14
CA LYS A 195 2.31 -6.22 7.80
C LYS A 195 0.94 -5.82 7.27
N LEU A 196 0.84 -4.74 6.49
CA LEU A 196 -0.37 -4.39 5.76
C LEU A 196 -0.24 -4.90 4.33
N GLU A 197 -1.25 -5.64 3.87
CA GLU A 197 -1.30 -6.13 2.49
C GLU A 197 -1.22 -4.94 1.51
N THR A 198 -0.25 -4.99 0.61
CA THR A 198 -0.05 -3.97 -0.42
C THR A 198 -1.21 -4.01 -1.42
N PRO A 199 -1.82 -2.87 -1.78
CA PRO A 199 -2.85 -2.84 -2.81
C PRO A 199 -2.25 -3.29 -4.15
N THR A 200 -2.88 -4.27 -4.77
CA THR A 200 -2.54 -4.76 -6.11
C THR A 200 -2.59 -3.60 -7.12
N PRO A 201 -1.53 -3.36 -7.91
CA PRO A 201 -1.46 -2.22 -8.83
C PRO A 201 -2.53 -2.31 -9.92
N ALA A 202 -3.19 -1.18 -10.21
CA ALA A 202 -4.36 -1.04 -11.09
C ALA A 202 -4.18 -1.66 -12.50
N THR A 203 -2.95 -1.68 -13.04
CA THR A 203 -2.64 -2.31 -14.33
C THR A 203 -2.93 -3.81 -14.34
N LYS A 204 -2.74 -4.49 -13.20
CA LYS A 204 -2.98 -5.93 -13.06
C LYS A 204 -4.47 -6.28 -13.01
N ILE A 205 -5.32 -5.32 -12.62
CA ILE A 205 -6.79 -5.51 -12.55
C ILE A 205 -7.41 -5.47 -13.96
N SER A 206 -6.85 -4.67 -14.88
CA SER A 206 -7.32 -4.58 -16.26
C SER A 206 -7.11 -5.88 -17.04
N GLU A 207 -5.94 -6.52 -16.91
CA GLU A 207 -5.62 -7.75 -17.64
C GLU A 207 -6.50 -8.93 -17.20
N ILE A 208 -6.82 -9.00 -15.90
CA ILE A 208 -7.77 -9.98 -15.35
C ILE A 208 -9.17 -9.74 -15.91
N ALA A 209 -9.62 -8.48 -15.96
CA ALA A 209 -10.92 -8.13 -16.52
C ALA A 209 -11.03 -8.51 -18.01
N ASP A 210 -9.95 -8.31 -18.77
CA ASP A 210 -9.88 -8.71 -20.18
C ASP A 210 -9.91 -10.23 -20.37
N ILE A 211 -9.21 -10.99 -19.52
CA ILE A 211 -9.25 -12.46 -19.53
C ILE A 211 -10.66 -12.96 -19.18
N TYR A 212 -11.30 -12.38 -18.16
CA TYR A 212 -12.66 -12.72 -17.78
C TYR A 212 -13.68 -12.42 -18.89
N LYS A 213 -13.54 -11.27 -19.54
CA LYS A 213 -14.36 -10.91 -20.72
C LYS A 213 -14.12 -11.87 -21.89
N SER A 214 -12.87 -12.26 -22.13
CA SER A 214 -12.53 -13.20 -23.20
C SER A 214 -13.07 -14.61 -22.91
N SER A 215 -13.01 -15.06 -21.65
CA SER A 215 -13.55 -16.35 -21.22
C SER A 215 -15.08 -16.39 -21.34
N THR A 216 -15.78 -15.32 -20.95
CA THR A 216 -17.25 -15.24 -21.08
C THR A 216 -17.72 -15.21 -22.54
N LEU A 217 -16.97 -14.56 -23.43
CA LEU A 217 -17.23 -14.59 -24.87
C LEU A 217 -17.08 -15.99 -25.47
N LEU A 218 -16.02 -16.72 -25.10
CA LEU A 218 -15.82 -18.12 -25.51
C LEU A 218 -16.98 -19.00 -25.01
N LEU A 219 -17.39 -18.82 -23.76
CA LEU A 219 -18.47 -19.57 -23.13
C LEU A 219 -19.81 -19.31 -23.85
N ASN A 220 -20.09 -18.05 -24.19
CA ASN A 220 -21.28 -17.67 -24.97
C ASN A 220 -21.25 -18.20 -26.41
N ASP A 221 -20.08 -18.21 -27.06
CA ASP A 221 -19.91 -18.80 -28.39
C ASP A 221 -20.12 -20.33 -28.36
N LEU A 222 -19.62 -21.00 -27.32
CA LEU A 222 -19.87 -22.41 -27.06
C LEU A 222 -21.36 -22.71 -26.85
N PHE A 223 -22.03 -21.96 -25.97
CA PHE A 223 -23.47 -22.10 -25.76
C PHE A 223 -24.27 -21.84 -27.04
N SER A 224 -23.89 -20.83 -27.82
CA SER A 224 -24.53 -20.53 -29.11
C SER A 224 -24.29 -21.63 -30.13
N SER A 225 -23.09 -22.22 -30.17
CA SER A 225 -22.76 -23.34 -31.06
C SER A 225 -23.48 -24.63 -30.66
N ILE A 226 -23.73 -24.85 -29.37
CA ILE A 226 -24.52 -25.98 -28.87
C ILE A 226 -26.02 -25.76 -29.15
N ALA A 227 -26.54 -24.56 -28.90
CA ALA A 227 -27.95 -24.22 -29.10
C ALA A 227 -28.37 -24.19 -30.58
N ASN A 228 -27.47 -23.74 -31.46
CA ASN A 228 -27.69 -23.72 -32.92
C ASN A 228 -27.39 -25.06 -33.60
N TYR A 229 -27.12 -26.13 -32.85
CA TYR A 229 -26.94 -27.47 -33.39
C TYR A 229 -28.28 -28.04 -33.89
N LYS A 230 -28.75 -27.56 -35.04
CA LYS A 230 -29.92 -28.12 -35.72
C LYS A 230 -29.42 -29.17 -36.72
N ILE A 231 -29.90 -30.40 -36.56
CA ILE A 231 -29.58 -31.53 -37.45
C ILE A 231 -30.34 -31.31 -38.78
N THR A 232 -29.83 -30.47 -39.67
CA THR A 232 -30.41 -30.26 -41.00
C THR A 232 -29.64 -31.04 -42.06
N GLY A 233 -30.22 -32.13 -42.56
CA GLY A 233 -30.12 -32.73 -43.91
C GLY A 233 -28.79 -32.97 -44.67
N GLU A 234 -27.68 -32.29 -44.36
CA GLU A 234 -26.44 -32.36 -45.15
C GLU A 234 -25.45 -33.44 -44.69
N ASN A 235 -24.55 -33.82 -45.61
CA ASN A 235 -23.58 -34.91 -45.53
C ASN A 235 -22.84 -34.98 -44.17
N VAL A 236 -22.96 -36.13 -43.51
CA VAL A 236 -22.46 -36.39 -42.15
C VAL A 236 -20.95 -36.16 -42.03
N ALA A 237 -20.18 -36.46 -43.09
CA ALA A 237 -18.72 -36.33 -43.07
C ALA A 237 -18.26 -34.86 -42.99
N VAL A 238 -18.92 -33.98 -43.77
CA VAL A 238 -18.61 -32.54 -43.78
C VAL A 238 -18.95 -31.90 -42.42
N LYS A 239 -20.07 -32.32 -41.81
CA LYS A 239 -20.47 -31.86 -40.47
C LYS A 239 -19.50 -32.30 -39.38
N GLN A 240 -19.07 -33.56 -39.40
CA GLN A 240 -18.09 -34.05 -38.44
C GLN A 240 -16.77 -33.28 -38.52
N GLU A 241 -16.33 -32.90 -39.73
CA GLU A 241 -15.09 -32.14 -39.89
C GLU A 241 -15.22 -30.68 -39.46
N ILE A 242 -16.38 -30.05 -39.69
CA ILE A 242 -16.66 -28.69 -39.17
C ILE A 242 -16.70 -28.70 -37.64
N ILE A 243 -17.33 -29.70 -37.03
CA ILE A 243 -17.37 -29.86 -35.56
C ILE A 243 -15.97 -30.07 -35.01
N ARG A 244 -15.20 -30.99 -35.61
CA ARG A 244 -13.82 -31.27 -35.19
C ARG A 244 -12.94 -30.02 -35.32
N SER A 245 -13.11 -29.23 -36.39
CA SER A 245 -12.37 -27.98 -36.60
C SER A 245 -12.74 -26.91 -35.57
N LYS A 246 -14.04 -26.73 -35.29
CA LYS A 246 -14.52 -25.78 -34.26
C LYS A 246 -14.08 -26.18 -32.86
N MET A 247 -14.15 -27.46 -32.52
CA MET A 247 -13.72 -27.97 -31.22
C MET A 247 -12.21 -27.79 -31.02
N LYS A 248 -11.41 -28.05 -32.05
CA LYS A 248 -9.97 -27.73 -32.05
C LYS A 248 -9.69 -26.24 -31.83
N LEU A 249 -10.46 -25.36 -32.47
CA LEU A 249 -10.29 -23.92 -32.31
C LEU A 249 -10.63 -23.48 -30.87
N VAL A 250 -11.73 -24.00 -30.32
CA VAL A 250 -12.11 -23.77 -28.91
C VAL A 250 -11.00 -24.24 -27.98
N ASP A 251 -10.50 -25.47 -28.16
CA ASP A 251 -9.43 -26.03 -27.32
C ASP A 251 -8.15 -25.18 -27.38
N GLN A 252 -7.77 -24.71 -28.58
CA GLN A 252 -6.63 -23.81 -28.74
C GLN A 252 -6.86 -22.47 -28.01
N THR A 253 -8.06 -21.91 -28.11
CA THR A 253 -8.40 -20.64 -27.47
C THR A 253 -8.47 -20.78 -25.95
N ALA A 254 -9.03 -21.86 -25.44
CA ALA A 254 -9.08 -22.19 -24.02
C ALA A 254 -7.67 -22.38 -23.44
N ASN A 255 -6.80 -23.13 -24.13
CA ASN A 255 -5.41 -23.30 -23.72
C ASN A 255 -4.63 -21.97 -23.71
N SER A 256 -4.85 -21.11 -24.71
CA SER A 256 -4.25 -19.77 -24.75
C SER A 256 -4.72 -18.89 -23.58
N LEU A 257 -6.02 -18.88 -23.29
CA LEU A 257 -6.58 -18.15 -22.14
C LEU A 257 -6.05 -18.68 -20.81
N ASN A 258 -5.95 -20.00 -20.66
CA ASN A 258 -5.40 -20.62 -19.46
C ASN A 258 -3.93 -20.24 -19.24
N ASN A 259 -3.11 -20.28 -20.30
CA ASN A 259 -1.72 -19.83 -20.23
C ASN A 259 -1.59 -18.36 -19.83
N ARG A 260 -2.44 -17.48 -20.38
CA ARG A 260 -2.49 -16.06 -20.00
C ARG A 260 -2.92 -15.87 -18.55
N LEU A 261 -3.89 -16.65 -18.07
CA LEU A 261 -4.33 -16.64 -16.67
C LEU A 261 -3.21 -17.06 -15.72
N TYR A 262 -2.52 -18.16 -16.03
CA TYR A 262 -1.35 -18.63 -15.27
C TYR A 262 -0.24 -17.58 -15.20
N GLN A 263 0.03 -16.90 -16.31
CA GLN A 263 1.04 -15.84 -16.37
C GLN A 263 0.60 -14.60 -15.57
N CYS A 264 -0.67 -14.20 -15.65
CA CYS A 264 -1.23 -13.11 -14.86
C CYS A 264 -1.15 -13.40 -13.35
N GLN A 265 -1.55 -14.59 -12.91
CA GLN A 265 -1.45 -14.99 -11.50
C GLN A 265 -0.01 -14.92 -10.98
N SER A 266 0.95 -15.40 -11.78
CA SER A 266 2.38 -15.31 -11.47
C SER A 266 2.89 -13.87 -11.40
N ASN A 267 2.34 -12.95 -12.18
CA ASN A 267 2.73 -11.53 -12.13
C ASN A 267 2.07 -10.77 -10.97
N ILE A 268 0.96 -11.26 -10.40
CA ILE A 268 0.24 -10.62 -9.30
C ILE A 268 0.94 -10.85 -7.97
N ILE A 269 1.34 -12.09 -7.71
CA ILE A 269 1.97 -12.47 -6.44
C ILE A 269 3.44 -11.98 -6.43
N PRO A 270 3.89 -11.22 -5.42
CA PRO A 270 5.29 -10.84 -5.32
C PRO A 270 6.18 -12.08 -5.16
N GLY A 271 7.24 -12.21 -5.99
CA GLY A 271 8.21 -13.31 -5.91
C GLY A 271 7.81 -14.63 -6.61
N SER A 272 6.66 -14.68 -7.28
CA SER A 272 6.25 -15.84 -8.09
C SER A 272 6.86 -15.87 -9.50
N THR A 273 7.59 -14.83 -9.92
CA THR A 273 8.34 -14.81 -11.18
C THR A 273 9.83 -14.77 -10.95
N ILE A 274 10.57 -15.42 -11.85
CA ILE A 274 12.02 -15.35 -11.96
C ILE A 274 12.32 -14.67 -13.29
N GLU A 275 12.89 -13.47 -13.23
CA GLU A 275 13.38 -12.77 -14.41
C GLU A 275 14.78 -13.29 -14.75
N THR A 276 14.94 -13.78 -15.98
CA THR A 276 16.25 -14.09 -16.56
C THR A 276 16.57 -13.07 -17.64
N MET A 277 17.83 -12.99 -18.06
CA MET A 277 18.27 -12.05 -19.12
C MET A 277 17.51 -12.20 -20.45
N MET A 278 16.82 -13.32 -20.70
CA MET A 278 16.11 -13.58 -21.96
C MET A 278 14.59 -13.62 -21.80
N LYS A 279 14.07 -14.03 -20.63
CA LYS A 279 12.63 -14.24 -20.43
C LYS A 279 12.26 -14.30 -18.95
N THR A 280 11.02 -13.96 -18.64
CA THR A 280 10.42 -14.16 -17.32
C THR A 280 9.77 -15.54 -17.24
N TYR A 281 10.09 -16.28 -16.19
CA TYR A 281 9.55 -17.62 -15.92
C TYR A 281 8.79 -17.64 -14.59
N CYS A 282 7.83 -18.54 -14.44
CA CYS A 282 7.19 -18.78 -13.16
C CYS A 282 8.17 -19.48 -12.20
N ASN A 283 8.17 -19.04 -10.95
CA ASN A 283 8.93 -19.64 -9.86
C ASN A 283 8.43 -21.09 -9.65
N PRO A 284 9.32 -22.10 -9.64
CA PRO A 284 8.93 -23.50 -9.42
C PRO A 284 8.17 -23.72 -8.11
N GLN A 285 8.41 -22.92 -7.07
CA GLN A 285 7.66 -23.00 -5.82
C GLN A 285 6.21 -22.54 -6.02
N PHE A 286 5.99 -21.43 -6.73
CA PHE A 286 4.65 -20.96 -7.09
C PHE A 286 3.87 -22.02 -7.89
N SER A 287 4.49 -22.62 -8.90
CA SER A 287 3.86 -23.68 -9.70
C SER A 287 3.44 -24.89 -8.85
N LYS A 288 4.25 -25.26 -7.84
CA LYS A 288 3.91 -26.34 -6.89
C LYS A 288 2.75 -25.96 -5.98
N THR A 289 2.71 -24.72 -5.49
CA THR A 289 1.64 -24.23 -4.62
C THR A 289 0.31 -24.16 -5.36
N VAL A 290 0.28 -23.66 -6.60
CA VAL A 290 -0.93 -23.62 -7.43
C VAL A 290 -1.46 -25.02 -7.75
N ALA A 291 -0.57 -26.02 -7.82
CA ALA A 291 -0.94 -27.42 -8.03
C ALA A 291 -1.30 -28.18 -6.73
N CYS A 292 -1.14 -27.57 -5.55
CA CYS A 292 -1.36 -28.20 -4.25
C CYS A 292 -2.61 -27.65 -3.55
N ASP A 293 -3.73 -28.36 -3.61
CA ASP A 293 -4.90 -27.98 -2.82
C ASP A 293 -4.87 -28.50 -1.37
N ARG A 294 -4.15 -29.60 -1.06
CA ARG A 294 -3.89 -30.13 0.30
C ARG A 294 -2.96 -31.35 0.21
N GLN A 295 -1.75 -31.28 0.77
CA GLN A 295 -0.82 -32.42 0.77
C GLN A 295 -0.48 -32.99 2.15
N LEU A 296 -0.79 -32.27 3.23
CA LEU A 296 -0.49 -32.70 4.60
C LEU A 296 -1.78 -32.85 5.39
N ALA A 297 -2.21 -34.10 5.54
CA ALA A 297 -3.28 -34.48 6.45
C ALA A 297 -2.66 -35.26 7.63
N ALA A 298 -3.03 -34.88 8.85
CA ALA A 298 -2.67 -35.59 10.07
C ALA A 298 -3.95 -35.84 10.87
N GLU A 299 -4.11 -37.05 11.39
CA GLU A 299 -5.25 -37.44 12.20
C GLU A 299 -4.88 -37.33 13.68
N ILE A 300 -5.71 -36.66 14.47
CA ILE A 300 -5.51 -36.51 15.92
C ILE A 300 -6.73 -37.15 16.60
N GLN A 301 -6.49 -38.25 17.32
CA GLN A 301 -7.51 -38.92 18.11
C GLN A 301 -7.66 -38.20 19.46
N LEU A 302 -8.82 -37.59 19.71
CA LEU A 302 -9.14 -37.00 21.01
C LEU A 302 -9.73 -38.08 21.95
N PRO A 303 -9.28 -38.21 23.21
CA PRO A 303 -9.84 -39.17 24.15
C PRO A 303 -11.24 -38.71 24.60
N GLY A 304 -12.29 -39.45 24.21
CA GLY A 304 -13.66 -39.21 24.69
C GLY A 304 -14.83 -39.58 23.78
N GLY A 305 -14.61 -40.10 22.58
CA GLY A 305 -15.71 -40.48 21.68
C GLY A 305 -16.26 -41.88 21.97
N VAL A 306 -17.47 -41.97 22.53
CA VAL A 306 -18.25 -43.20 22.51
C VAL A 306 -18.45 -43.60 21.04
N SER A 307 -18.11 -44.84 20.72
CA SER A 307 -18.27 -45.46 19.41
C SER A 307 -19.70 -45.28 18.89
N GLY A 308 -19.91 -44.38 17.92
CA GLY A 308 -21.22 -44.20 17.30
C GLY A 308 -21.35 -43.03 16.33
N ASP A 309 -20.78 -41.86 16.62
CA ASP A 309 -21.04 -40.66 15.81
C ASP A 309 -19.83 -40.27 14.96
N GLY A 310 -20.02 -40.29 13.64
CA GLY A 310 -19.04 -39.94 12.60
C GLY A 310 -18.69 -38.45 12.56
N ASN A 311 -18.26 -37.88 13.69
CA ASN A 311 -17.92 -36.48 13.85
C ASN A 311 -16.46 -36.23 13.46
N GLY A 312 -16.11 -36.53 12.21
CA GLY A 312 -14.81 -36.17 11.63
C GLY A 312 -14.80 -34.69 11.26
N GLY A 313 -14.11 -33.86 12.03
CA GLY A 313 -13.90 -32.44 11.71
C GLY A 313 -12.60 -32.22 10.95
N GLU A 314 -12.66 -31.59 9.77
CA GLU A 314 -11.45 -31.18 9.04
C GLU A 314 -11.00 -29.80 9.54
N LEU A 315 -9.82 -29.73 10.17
CA LEU A 315 -9.25 -28.49 10.69
C LEU A 315 -8.09 -28.04 9.80
N ASN A 316 -8.25 -26.87 9.15
CA ASN A 316 -7.17 -26.25 8.38
C ASN A 316 -6.36 -25.34 9.29
N ILE A 317 -5.11 -25.71 9.56
CA ILE A 317 -4.17 -24.93 10.38
C ILE A 317 -2.94 -24.53 9.57
N THR A 318 -2.41 -23.34 9.85
CA THR A 318 -1.17 -22.87 9.23
C THR A 318 0.04 -23.61 9.81
N GLN A 319 1.18 -23.59 9.11
CA GLN A 319 2.42 -24.22 9.59
C GLN A 319 2.87 -23.63 10.95
N GLU A 320 2.64 -22.33 11.19
CA GLU A 320 2.96 -21.70 12.47
C GLU A 320 2.02 -22.16 13.59
N GLN A 321 0.72 -22.26 13.31
CA GLN A 321 -0.25 -22.82 14.25
C GLN A 321 0.11 -24.26 14.59
N TYR A 322 0.44 -25.09 13.60
CA TYR A 322 0.90 -26.45 13.81
C TYR A 322 2.16 -26.50 14.69
N ARG A 323 3.17 -25.66 14.43
CA ARG A 323 4.39 -25.58 15.27
C ARG A 323 4.10 -25.14 16.70
N THR A 324 3.12 -24.28 16.90
CA THR A 324 2.70 -23.83 18.25
C THR A 324 1.98 -24.94 18.98
N ILE A 325 1.00 -25.60 18.33
CA ILE A 325 0.30 -26.77 18.87
C ILE A 325 1.29 -27.88 19.25
N MET A 326 2.25 -28.19 18.36
CA MET A 326 3.26 -29.22 18.64
C MET A 326 4.20 -28.82 19.79
N ARG A 327 4.57 -27.54 19.92
CA ARG A 327 5.38 -27.06 21.07
C ARG A 327 4.62 -27.17 22.39
N GLU A 328 3.35 -26.80 22.40
CA GLU A 328 2.49 -26.89 23.59
C GLU A 328 2.19 -28.35 23.97
N ALA A 329 2.01 -29.23 22.98
CA ALA A 329 1.80 -30.65 23.20
C ALA A 329 3.04 -31.34 23.77
N ILE A 330 4.24 -30.99 23.29
CA ILE A 330 5.51 -31.56 23.76
C ILE A 330 5.94 -30.96 25.10
N GLY A 331 5.58 -29.71 25.40
CA GLY A 331 5.87 -29.05 26.68
C GLY A 331 4.99 -29.52 27.86
N CYS A 332 3.96 -30.33 27.60
CA CYS A 332 3.06 -30.90 28.61
C CYS A 332 3.41 -32.35 29.01
N VAL A 333 4.52 -32.92 28.53
CA VAL A 333 5.03 -34.26 28.90
C VAL A 333 6.25 -34.13 29.80
#